data_AF-A0A6G9XN13-F1
#
_entry.id   AF-A0A6G9XN13-F1
#
_cell.length_a   1.000
_cell.length_b   1.000
_cell.length_c   1.000
_cell.angle_alpha   90.00
_cell.angle_beta   90.00
_cell.angle_gamma   90.00
#
_symmetry.space_group_name_H-M   'P 1'
#
loop_
_entity.id
_entity.type
_entity.pdbx_description
1 polymer ?
#
loop_
_entity_poly.entity_id
_entity_poly.type
_entity_poly.pdbx_seq_one_letter_code
_entity_poly.pdbx_strand_id
1 'polypeptide(L)' 'MVSQDTIAQLRQDLTTASDAGDEAAVTRLRGELDEALNAAKAETAAREDPTATTEDPAANMDYEGDTPN' A
#
# COMPACT_ATOMS: atom_id res chain seq x y z
N MET A 1 0.24 11.01 5.48
CA MET A 1 1.42 11.88 5.73
C MET A 1 2.52 11.09 6.42
N VAL A 2 2.23 10.35 7.50
CA VAL A 2 3.20 9.48 8.21
C VAL A 2 4.00 8.56 7.28
N SER A 3 3.37 7.95 6.25
CA SER A 3 4.04 7.02 5.32
C SER A 3 5.17 7.67 4.49
N GLN A 4 5.05 8.96 4.12
CA GLN A 4 6.11 9.65 3.35
C GLN A 4 7.29 10.07 4.24
N ASP A 5 7.02 10.51 5.46
CA ASP A 5 8.06 10.88 6.42
C ASP A 5 8.91 9.65 6.79
N THR A 6 8.27 8.48 6.99
CA THR A 6 8.99 7.21 7.23
C THR A 6 9.89 6.82 6.06
N ILE A 7 9.42 6.97 4.82
CA ILE A 7 10.23 6.68 3.62
C ILE A 7 11.44 7.63 3.53
N ALA A 8 11.26 8.90 3.87
CA ALA A 8 12.35 9.87 3.88
C ALA A 8 13.41 9.52 4.94
N GLN A 9 12.97 9.13 6.15
CA GLN A 9 13.87 8.70 7.22
C GLN A 9 14.67 7.45 6.83
N LEU A 10 14.01 6.42 6.29
CA LEU A 10 14.68 5.19 5.86
C LEU A 10 15.74 5.44 4.77
N ARG A 11 15.49 6.39 3.86
CA ARG A 11 16.49 6.79 2.86
C ARG A 11 17.70 7.48 3.50
N GLN A 12 17.48 8.34 4.47
CA GLN A 12 18.55 9.02 5.20
C GLN A 12 19.41 8.02 5.99
N ASP A 13 18.77 7.09 6.69
CA ASP A 13 19.46 6.07 7.47
C ASP A 13 20.27 5.14 6.58
N LEU A 14 19.75 4.82 5.38
CA LEU A 14 20.47 4.03 4.38
C LEU A 14 21.72 4.74 3.87
N THR A 15 21.65 6.04 3.58
CA THR A 15 22.84 6.83 3.24
C THR A 15 23.85 6.81 4.38
N THR A 16 23.39 7.00 5.62
CA THR A 16 24.26 6.99 6.81
C THR A 16 24.95 5.64 7.01
N ALA A 17 24.21 4.53 6.86
CA ALA A 17 24.75 3.18 6.96
C ALA A 17 25.75 2.88 5.84
N SER A 18 25.47 3.34 4.61
CA SER A 18 26.36 3.20 3.47
C SER A 18 27.66 3.98 3.66
N ASP A 19 27.58 5.22 4.17
CA ASP A 19 28.74 6.06 4.46
C ASP A 19 29.60 5.48 5.60
N ALA A 20 28.97 4.76 6.53
CA ALA A 20 29.65 4.03 7.60
C ALA A 20 30.22 2.66 7.15
N GLY A 21 29.88 2.18 5.95
CA GLY A 21 30.26 0.85 5.46
C GLY A 21 29.56 -0.31 6.16
N ASP A 22 28.42 -0.06 6.81
CA ASP A 22 27.63 -1.09 7.50
C ASP A 22 26.68 -1.80 6.51
N GLU A 23 27.22 -2.77 5.80
CA GLU A 23 26.48 -3.55 4.79
C GLU A 23 25.29 -4.33 5.36
N ALA A 24 25.36 -4.73 6.65
CA ALA A 24 24.27 -5.43 7.32
C ALA A 24 23.09 -4.48 7.56
N ALA A 25 23.37 -3.26 8.04
CA ALA A 25 22.36 -2.22 8.17
C ALA A 25 21.79 -1.81 6.82
N VAL A 26 22.63 -1.63 5.78
CA VAL A 26 22.16 -1.29 4.42
C VAL A 26 21.20 -2.35 3.89
N THR A 27 21.53 -3.63 4.02
CA THR A 27 20.68 -4.74 3.55
C THR A 27 19.33 -4.74 4.26
N ARG A 28 19.34 -4.55 5.59
CA ARG A 28 18.12 -4.47 6.39
C ARG A 28 17.25 -3.27 5.99
N LEU A 29 17.83 -2.08 5.93
CA LEU A 29 17.13 -0.83 5.63
C LEU A 29 16.54 -0.83 4.21
N ARG A 30 17.17 -1.51 3.26
CA ARG A 30 16.59 -1.73 1.91
C ARG A 30 15.29 -2.53 1.98
N GLY A 31 15.26 -3.61 2.77
CA GLY A 31 14.04 -4.40 2.95
C GLY A 31 12.90 -3.60 3.59
N GLU A 32 13.22 -2.84 4.63
CA GLU A 32 12.24 -1.98 5.31
C GLU A 32 11.72 -0.85 4.38
N LEU A 33 12.58 -0.28 3.53
CA LEU A 33 12.21 0.72 2.54
C LEU A 33 11.27 0.16 1.46
N ASP A 34 11.55 -1.05 0.95
CA ASP A 34 10.70 -1.70 -0.04
C ASP A 34 9.31 -2.02 0.53
N GLU A 35 9.24 -2.48 1.79
CA GLU A 35 7.97 -2.73 2.47
C GLU A 35 7.17 -1.43 2.65
N ALA A 36 7.81 -0.34 3.10
CA ALA A 36 7.17 0.95 3.26
C ALA A 36 6.66 1.52 1.92
N LEU A 37 7.40 1.35 0.82
CA LEU A 37 6.98 1.76 -0.51
C LEU A 37 5.76 0.97 -1.01
N ASN A 38 5.72 -0.33 -0.75
CA ASN A 38 4.58 -1.18 -1.11
C ASN A 38 3.33 -0.82 -0.30
N ALA A 39 3.48 -0.58 1.00
CA ALA A 39 2.37 -0.12 1.85
C ALA A 39 1.82 1.24 1.38
N ALA A 40 2.69 2.19 1.02
CA ALA A 40 2.27 3.50 0.52
C ALA A 40 1.51 3.41 -0.82
N LYS A 41 1.93 2.50 -1.73
CA LYS A 41 1.20 2.24 -2.97
C LYS A 41 -0.18 1.63 -2.71
N ALA A 42 -0.27 0.66 -1.80
CA ALA A 42 -1.54 0.04 -1.43
C ALA A 42 -2.51 1.04 -0.78
N GLU A 43 -2.01 1.93 0.09
CA GLU A 43 -2.80 3.03 0.68
C GLU A 43 -3.36 3.96 -0.40
N THR A 44 -2.56 4.25 -1.44
CA THR A 44 -2.97 5.12 -2.55
C THR A 44 -4.04 4.44 -3.40
N ALA A 45 -3.86 3.16 -3.76
CA ALA A 45 -4.82 2.40 -4.53
C ALA A 45 -6.17 2.24 -3.81
N ALA A 46 -6.16 1.98 -2.49
CA ALA A 46 -7.38 1.90 -1.69
C ALA A 46 -8.15 3.23 -1.60
N ARG A 47 -7.46 4.36 -1.80
CA ARG A 47 -8.05 5.70 -1.74
C ARG A 47 -8.62 6.16 -3.08
N GLU A 48 -8.04 5.69 -4.18
CA GLU A 48 -8.45 6.05 -5.54
C GLU A 48 -9.61 5.19 -6.06
N ASP A 49 -9.83 4.00 -5.51
CA ASP A 49 -10.93 3.11 -5.91
C ASP A 49 -11.79 2.67 -4.71
N PRO A 50 -12.77 3.49 -4.27
CA PRO A 50 -13.66 3.15 -3.17
C PRO A 50 -14.64 2.00 -3.48
N THR A 51 -14.63 1.46 -4.71
CA THR A 51 -15.50 0.34 -5.13
C THR A 51 -14.81 -1.01 -5.12
N ALA A 52 -13.49 -1.07 -4.91
CA ALA A 52 -12.72 -2.32 -4.94
C ALA A 52 -12.82 -3.15 -3.63
N THR A 53 -13.53 -2.67 -2.62
CA THR A 53 -13.88 -3.44 -1.42
C THR A 53 -15.38 -3.67 -1.38
N THR A 54 -15.74 -4.94 -1.31
CA THR A 54 -17.11 -5.49 -1.30
C THR A 54 -17.66 -5.73 -2.71
N GLU A 55 -17.24 -6.84 -3.32
CA GLU A 55 -18.22 -7.67 -4.03
C GLU A 55 -19.32 -7.96 -3.00
N ASP A 56 -20.36 -7.14 -2.99
CA ASP A 56 -21.57 -7.40 -2.21
C ASP A 56 -22.25 -8.62 -2.85
N PRO A 57 -22.28 -9.80 -2.22
CA PRO A 57 -22.98 -10.95 -2.78
C PRO A 57 -24.49 -10.72 -2.89
N ALA A 58 -25.03 -9.64 -2.31
CA ALA A 58 -26.45 -9.28 -2.42
C ALA A 58 -26.82 -8.57 -3.74
N ALA A 59 -25.86 -8.04 -4.51
CA ALA A 59 -26.17 -7.32 -5.75
C ALA A 59 -26.63 -8.23 -6.92
N ASN A 60 -26.57 -9.55 -6.77
CA ASN A 60 -26.93 -10.52 -7.80
C ASN A 60 -28.27 -11.27 -7.56
N MET A 61 -29.05 -10.88 -6.56
CA MET A 61 -30.38 -11.45 -6.33
C MET A 61 -31.38 -10.29 -6.30
N ASP A 62 -32.41 -10.35 -7.13
CA ASP A 62 -33.64 -9.53 -7.12
C ASP A 62 -33.85 -8.54 -8.29
N TYR A 63 -33.73 -9.02 -9.54
CA TYR A 63 -34.53 -8.45 -10.63
C TYR A 63 -35.27 -9.53 -11.43
N GLU A 64 -36.16 -10.27 -10.75
CA GLU A 64 -37.32 -10.89 -11.40
C GLU A 64 -38.58 -10.17 -10.92
N GLY A 65 -38.92 -9.08 -11.62
CA GLY A 65 -40.06 -8.24 -11.30
C GLY A 65 -40.81 -7.81 -12.55
N ASP A 66 -41.79 -8.63 -12.93
CA ASP A 66 -43.05 -8.26 -13.56
C ASP A 66 -43.03 -7.83 -15.05
N THR A 67 -43.25 -8.80 -15.94
CA THR A 67 -43.77 -8.56 -17.29
C THR A 67 -45.29 -8.43 -17.22
N PRO A 68 -45.90 -7.26 -17.51
CA PRO A 68 -47.35 -7.17 -17.60
C PRO A 68 -47.86 -7.78 -18.91
N ASN A 69 -48.96 -8.53 -18.78
CA ASN A 69 -49.74 -9.23 -19.81
C ASN A 69 -50.41 -8.28 -20.80
#